data_AF-A0AA42S3R6-F1
#
_entry.id   AF-A0AA42S3R6-F1
#
_cell.length_a   1.000
_cell.length_b   1.000
_cell.length_c   1.000
_cell.angle_alpha   90.00
_cell.angle_beta   90.00
_cell.angle_gamma   90.00
#
_symmetry.space_group_name_H-M   'P 1'
#
loop_
_entity.id
_entity.type
_entity.pdbx_description
1 polymer ?
#
loop_
_entity_poly.entity_id
_entity_poly.type
_entity_poly.pdbx_seq_one_letter_code
_entity_poly.pdbx_strand_id
1 'polypeptide(L)'
;MSDFVNGFWGIFISVVAVGGVLWCVWLLYTQRRWLGAKPAAGQVEDTGHVWDGDLTELNNPVPTWWTWMYLLACLFALGYLFFMPGLGSYKGQLGYSSTEEVARHQAQMANAVRPIYARFETMTVPQISQDAGAREIGQRLFLNNCAQCHGSDAKGGPSFPNLTDGDWLHGGSPEVIMKTIKEGRHGVMPPWKAAIDAKAAGDIAQYVRSLSGLTADPIRVFRGKREFGNFCVACHGVDGKGNPLVGAPNLTDDVWLYGSSEASIVKTILDGRDNRMPAHEHILNPEQIKVLTAWVWGLSNKPEGAGDVQAVDTKAVDTAAVGTAAVGTAAVDTAAVDTAAVGTVAVGTTPLAK
;
A
#
# COMPACT_ATOMS: atom_id res chain seq x y z
N MET A 1 5.51 4.37 27.19
CA MET A 1 5.92 5.03 28.45
C MET A 1 7.43 4.97 28.53
N SER A 2 8.12 6.00 28.06
CA SER A 2 9.54 6.18 28.35
C SER A 2 9.65 6.82 29.73
N ASP A 3 9.28 6.07 30.77
CA ASP A 3 9.90 6.32 32.06
C ASP A 3 11.34 5.90 31.84
N PHE A 4 12.18 6.87 31.48
CA PHE A 4 13.61 6.72 31.63
C PHE A 4 13.83 6.11 33.02
N VAL A 5 14.76 5.17 33.11
CA VAL A 5 15.06 4.33 34.29
C VAL A 5 15.14 5.05 35.66
N ASN A 6 15.08 6.38 35.70
CA ASN A 6 14.95 7.24 36.86
C ASN A 6 14.13 8.51 36.54
N GLY A 7 13.27 8.96 37.47
CA GLY A 7 12.50 10.21 37.39
C GLY A 7 13.32 11.50 37.24
N PHE A 8 14.63 11.42 37.44
CA PHE A 8 15.61 12.46 37.12
C PHE A 8 15.40 13.07 35.74
N TRP A 9 15.21 12.24 34.70
CA TRP A 9 15.10 12.74 33.32
C TRP A 9 13.85 13.57 33.09
N GLY A 10 12.73 13.22 33.73
CA GLY A 10 11.50 14.00 33.64
C GLY A 10 11.68 15.40 34.24
N ILE A 11 12.34 15.49 35.39
CA ILE A 11 12.66 16.76 36.03
C ILE A 11 13.65 17.55 35.18
N PHE A 12 14.73 16.94 34.71
CA PHE A 12 15.74 17.57 33.87
C PHE A 12 15.13 18.18 32.60
N ILE A 13 14.32 17.41 31.86
CA ILE A 13 13.64 17.89 30.64
C ILE A 13 12.73 19.07 30.97
N SER A 14 11.96 18.98 32.07
CA SER A 14 11.03 20.03 32.47
C SER A 14 11.76 21.33 32.82
N VAL A 15 12.84 21.23 33.60
CA VAL A 15 13.67 22.36 34.01
C VAL A 15 14.32 23.03 32.80
N VAL A 16 14.89 22.25 31.88
CA VAL A 16 15.54 22.79 30.67
C VAL A 16 14.51 23.43 29.73
N ALA A 17 13.34 22.81 29.53
CA ALA A 17 12.31 23.34 28.64
C ALA A 17 11.71 24.65 29.18
N VAL A 18 11.25 24.66 30.43
CA VAL A 18 10.68 25.86 31.05
C VAL A 18 11.76 26.93 31.23
N GLY A 19 12.94 26.53 31.71
CA GLY A 19 14.09 27.41 31.85
C GLY A 19 14.52 28.05 30.53
N GLY A 20 14.47 27.30 29.42
CA GLY A 20 14.73 27.82 28.08
C GLY A 20 13.73 28.89 27.64
N VAL A 21 12.43 28.70 27.88
CA VAL A 21 11.43 29.73 27.57
C VAL A 21 11.60 30.96 28.45
N LEU A 22 11.88 30.78 29.74
CA LEU A 22 12.17 31.90 30.64
C LEU A 22 13.46 32.63 30.26
N TRP A 23 14.48 31.90 29.79
CA TRP A 23 15.71 32.45 29.26
C TRP A 23 15.47 33.29 28.01
N CYS A 24 14.61 32.83 27.08
CA CYS A 24 14.20 33.62 25.92
C CYS A 24 13.53 34.95 26.30
N VAL A 25 12.63 34.93 27.29
CA VAL A 25 12.01 36.16 27.82
C VAL A 25 13.05 37.07 28.47
N TRP A 26 13.99 36.50 29.24
CA TRP A 26 15.07 37.24 29.86
C TRP A 26 16.02 37.86 28.83
N LEU A 27 16.41 37.13 27.78
CA LEU A 27 17.21 37.64 26.67
C LEU A 27 16.52 38.82 25.98
N LEU A 28 15.23 38.69 25.66
CA LEU A 28 14.49 39.80 25.07
C LEU A 28 14.51 41.04 25.98
N TYR A 29 14.36 40.85 27.29
CA TYR A 29 14.40 41.94 28.26
C TYR A 29 15.78 42.60 28.37
N THR A 30 16.87 41.82 28.42
CA THR A 30 18.25 42.36 28.54
C THR A 30 18.69 43.11 27.29
N GLN A 31 18.36 42.59 26.10
CA GLN A 31 18.69 43.25 24.83
C GLN A 31 17.85 44.52 24.63
N ARG A 32 16.58 44.52 25.03
CA ARG A 32 15.72 45.69 24.91
C ARG A 32 16.09 46.82 25.88
N ARG A 33 16.64 46.51 27.06
CA ARG A 33 17.10 47.51 28.03
C ARG A 33 18.29 48.33 27.51
N TRP A 34 19.13 47.76 26.65
CA TRP A 34 20.20 48.46 25.93
C TRP A 34 19.67 49.32 24.77
N LEU A 35 18.55 48.92 24.16
CA LEU A 35 17.93 49.57 22.99
C LEU A 35 16.76 50.52 23.36
N GLY A 36 16.67 50.94 24.63
CA GLY A 36 15.51 51.63 25.20
C GLY A 36 15.28 53.07 24.73
N ALA A 37 16.22 53.68 24.01
CA ALA A 37 16.02 54.98 23.39
C ALA A 37 15.46 54.78 21.98
N LYS A 38 14.25 55.28 21.69
CA LYS A 38 13.83 55.47 20.30
C LYS A 38 14.70 56.58 19.73
N PRO A 39 15.57 56.33 18.75
CA PRO A 39 16.24 57.42 18.07
C PRO A 39 15.17 58.30 17.41
N ALA A 40 15.34 59.62 17.43
CA ALA A 40 14.51 60.49 16.62
C ALA A 40 14.64 60.06 15.15
N ALA A 41 13.56 60.17 14.37
CA ALA A 41 13.56 59.76 12.96
C ALA A 41 14.75 60.41 12.22
N GLY A 42 15.69 59.59 11.73
CA GLY A 42 16.88 60.03 11.01
C GLY A 42 18.23 59.95 11.76
N GLN A 43 18.29 59.46 13.00
CA GLN A 43 19.52 59.39 13.80
C GLN A 43 19.82 57.99 14.34
N VAL A 44 19.83 56.97 13.48
CA VAL A 44 20.30 55.64 13.89
C VAL A 44 21.80 55.58 13.66
N GLU A 45 22.57 55.51 14.74
CA GLU A 45 24.02 55.39 14.68
C GLU A 45 24.43 53.98 14.20
N ASP A 46 25.51 53.94 13.43
CA ASP A 46 26.21 52.71 13.08
C ASP A 46 27.03 52.23 14.28
N THR A 47 27.21 50.92 14.40
CA THR A 47 28.08 50.24 15.36
C THR A 47 29.57 50.59 15.23
N GLY A 48 29.94 51.35 14.18
CA GLY A 48 31.28 51.92 13.98
C GLY A 48 32.30 50.96 13.37
N HIS A 49 31.87 49.77 12.96
CA HIS A 49 32.70 48.78 12.28
C HIS A 49 32.22 48.60 10.84
N VAL A 50 33.16 48.63 9.90
CA VAL A 50 32.89 48.41 8.48
C VAL A 50 33.40 47.03 8.10
N TRP A 51 32.52 46.25 7.48
CA TRP A 51 32.78 44.92 6.97
C TRP A 51 32.74 44.97 5.44
N ASP A 52 33.65 44.26 4.78
CA ASP A 52 33.65 44.11 3.31
C ASP A 52 33.45 45.41 2.52
N GLY A 53 34.23 46.45 2.87
CA GLY A 53 34.27 47.72 2.14
C GLY A 53 33.22 48.74 2.59
N ASP A 54 31.93 48.41 2.52
CA ASP A 54 30.83 49.34 2.80
C ASP A 54 29.68 48.78 3.66
N LEU A 55 29.74 47.51 4.08
CA LEU A 55 28.72 46.93 4.96
C LEU A 55 28.90 47.44 6.39
N THR A 56 27.81 47.98 6.94
CA THR A 56 27.75 48.55 8.28
C THR A 56 26.48 48.05 8.99
N GLU A 57 26.51 47.99 10.33
CA GLU A 57 25.37 47.49 11.11
C GLU A 57 24.70 48.65 11.86
N LEU A 58 23.44 48.92 11.52
CA LEU A 58 22.65 49.95 12.16
C LEU A 58 22.17 49.48 13.54
N ASN A 59 22.37 50.30 14.57
CA ASN A 59 21.91 50.03 15.93
C ASN A 59 20.41 50.40 16.10
N ASN A 60 19.55 49.74 15.34
CA ASN A 60 18.11 49.97 15.36
C ASN A 60 17.44 49.31 16.57
N PRO A 61 16.45 49.96 17.20
CA PRO A 61 15.60 49.29 18.17
C PRO A 61 14.76 48.20 17.47
N VAL A 62 14.61 47.07 18.15
CA VAL A 62 13.78 45.96 17.64
C VAL A 62 12.35 46.44 17.39
N PRO A 63 11.72 46.09 16.25
CA PRO A 63 10.35 46.47 15.98
C PRO A 63 9.38 46.04 17.09
N THR A 64 8.44 46.93 17.43
CA THR A 64 7.48 46.71 18.51
C THR A 64 6.56 45.51 18.22
N TRP A 65 6.12 45.36 16.97
CA TRP A 65 5.31 44.21 16.55
C TRP A 65 6.07 42.89 16.69
N TRP A 66 7.37 42.87 16.36
CA TRP A 66 8.21 41.68 16.48
C TRP A 66 8.37 41.27 17.95
N THR A 67 8.53 42.27 18.84
CA THR A 67 8.60 42.03 20.29
C THR A 67 7.32 41.37 20.81
N TRP A 68 6.15 41.87 20.38
CA TRP A 68 4.87 41.27 20.76
C TRP A 68 4.70 39.86 20.20
N MET A 69 5.04 39.64 18.94
CA MET A 69 5.04 38.30 18.33
C MET A 69 5.92 37.32 19.11
N TYR A 70 7.14 37.73 19.47
CA TYR A 70 8.08 36.90 20.24
C TYR A 70 7.51 36.53 21.63
N LEU A 71 6.96 37.51 22.35
CA LEU A 71 6.34 37.28 23.66
C LEU A 71 5.11 36.37 23.57
N LEU A 72 4.28 36.53 22.54
CA LEU A 72 3.15 35.65 22.28
C LEU A 72 3.60 34.23 21.97
N ALA A 73 4.71 34.05 21.23
CA ALA A 73 5.28 32.73 20.99
C ALA A 73 5.76 32.07 22.29
N CYS A 74 6.42 32.81 23.19
CA CYS A 74 6.80 32.31 24.52
C CYS A 74 5.57 31.93 25.35
N LEU A 75 4.53 32.77 25.36
CA LEU A 75 3.27 32.49 26.06
C LEU A 75 2.59 31.24 25.49
N PHE A 76 2.52 31.12 24.16
CA PHE A 76 1.97 29.95 23.48
C PHE A 76 2.76 28.69 23.83
N ALA A 77 4.10 28.74 23.85
CA ALA A 77 4.93 27.60 24.22
C ALA A 77 4.65 27.13 25.66
N LEU A 78 4.56 28.06 26.62
CA LEU A 78 4.20 27.73 28.00
C LEU A 78 2.79 27.15 28.10
N GLY A 79 1.82 27.76 27.40
CA GLY A 79 0.45 27.25 27.34
C GLY A 79 0.39 25.85 26.73
N TYR A 80 1.10 25.61 25.63
CA TYR A 80 1.17 24.32 24.97
C TYR A 80 1.77 23.25 25.89
N LEU A 81 2.89 23.55 26.56
CA LEU A 81 3.52 22.65 27.54
C LEU A 81 2.64 22.39 28.78
N PHE A 82 1.73 23.31 29.10
CA PHE A 82 0.77 23.15 30.18
C PHE A 82 -0.41 22.22 29.78
N PHE A 83 -0.92 22.36 28.56
CA PHE A 83 -2.06 21.60 28.07
C PHE A 83 -1.70 20.23 27.48
N MET A 84 -0.55 20.13 26.80
CA MET A 84 -0.09 18.96 26.06
C MET A 84 1.07 18.25 26.79
N PRO A 85 1.30 16.96 26.55
CA PRO A 85 2.49 16.29 27.03
C PRO A 85 3.76 16.91 26.42
N GLY A 86 4.76 17.16 27.25
CA GLY A 86 6.03 17.77 26.82
C GLY A 86 7.02 18.03 27.96
N LEU A 87 6.54 18.10 29.20
CA LEU A 87 7.36 18.29 30.41
C LEU A 87 7.61 16.94 31.12
N GLY A 88 8.51 16.14 30.57
CA GLY A 88 8.88 14.86 31.18
C GLY A 88 7.67 13.91 31.32
N SER A 89 7.34 13.52 32.55
CA SER A 89 6.19 12.64 32.86
C SER A 89 4.86 13.39 33.02
N TYR A 90 4.86 14.71 32.90
CA TYR A 90 3.62 15.50 32.94
C TYR A 90 2.80 15.27 31.67
N LYS A 91 1.58 14.74 31.85
CA LYS A 91 0.67 14.36 30.75
C LYS A 91 -0.04 15.54 30.09
N GLY A 92 0.12 16.76 30.61
CA GLY A 92 -0.70 17.90 30.23
C GLY A 92 -2.10 17.85 30.85
N GLN A 93 -2.80 18.99 30.86
CA GLN A 93 -4.19 19.07 31.33
C GLN A 93 -5.18 18.35 30.40
N LEU A 94 -4.90 18.28 29.10
CA LEU A 94 -5.79 17.62 28.14
C LEU A 94 -5.61 16.10 28.12
N GLY A 95 -4.57 15.57 28.77
CA GLY A 95 -4.28 14.13 28.79
C GLY A 95 -4.07 13.53 27.40
N TYR A 96 -3.66 14.34 26.42
CA TYR A 96 -3.50 13.91 25.03
C TYR A 96 -2.38 12.87 24.90
N SER A 97 -2.63 11.87 24.06
CA SER A 97 -1.62 10.91 23.61
C SER A 97 -1.90 10.52 22.16
N SER A 98 -0.90 10.65 21.29
CA SER A 98 -1.04 10.29 19.88
C SER A 98 -1.34 8.80 19.70
N THR A 99 -0.83 7.94 20.58
CA THR A 99 -1.12 6.49 20.53
C THR A 99 -2.57 6.20 20.87
N GLU A 100 -3.13 6.89 21.86
CA GLU A 100 -4.54 6.74 22.25
C GLU A 100 -5.47 7.38 21.23
N GLU A 101 -5.07 8.47 20.60
CA GLU A 101 -5.82 9.07 19.49
C GLU A 101 -5.90 8.13 18.29
N VAL A 102 -4.78 7.55 17.86
CA VAL A 102 -4.77 6.55 16.78
C VAL A 102 -5.65 5.35 17.13
N ALA A 103 -5.53 4.81 18.35
CA ALA A 103 -6.35 3.68 18.78
C ALA A 103 -7.86 4.03 18.79
N ARG A 104 -8.24 5.21 19.27
CA ARG A 104 -9.63 5.70 19.23
C ARG A 104 -10.12 5.86 17.80
N HIS A 105 -9.31 6.46 16.92
CA HIS A 105 -9.68 6.67 15.53
C HIS A 105 -9.85 5.34 14.79
N GLN A 106 -8.94 4.37 14.99
CA GLN A 106 -9.06 3.02 14.43
C GLN A 106 -10.34 2.32 14.93
N ALA A 107 -10.65 2.41 16.22
CA ALA A 107 -11.87 1.83 16.78
C ALA A 107 -13.15 2.49 16.23
N GLN A 108 -13.15 3.82 16.06
CA GLN A 108 -14.25 4.55 15.45
C GLN A 108 -14.47 4.13 13.99
N MET A 109 -13.39 4.01 13.21
CA MET A 109 -13.45 3.54 11.82
C MET A 109 -13.92 2.10 11.73
N ALA A 110 -13.41 1.20 12.58
CA ALA A 110 -13.88 -0.18 12.64
C ALA A 110 -15.39 -0.27 12.94
N ASN A 111 -15.89 0.52 13.90
CA ASN A 111 -17.31 0.58 14.21
C ASN A 111 -18.16 1.15 13.08
N ALA A 112 -17.65 2.14 12.36
CA ALA A 112 -18.34 2.77 11.23
C ALA A 112 -18.45 1.81 10.02
N VAL A 113 -17.42 1.00 9.75
CA VAL A 113 -17.43 0.06 8.62
C VAL A 113 -18.11 -1.27 8.94
N ARG A 114 -18.23 -1.65 10.22
CA ARG A 114 -18.81 -2.94 10.63
C ARG A 114 -20.18 -3.24 10.01
N PRO A 115 -21.16 -2.31 9.97
CA PRO A 115 -22.47 -2.58 9.35
C PRO A 115 -22.38 -2.90 7.85
N ILE A 116 -21.37 -2.35 7.15
CA ILE A 116 -21.14 -2.62 5.72
C ILE A 116 -20.76 -4.09 5.51
N TYR A 117 -19.93 -4.63 6.41
CA TYR A 117 -19.46 -6.02 6.35
C TYR A 117 -20.44 -7.02 6.98
N ALA A 118 -21.24 -6.60 7.98
CA ALA A 118 -22.18 -7.46 8.70
C ALA A 118 -23.14 -8.21 7.75
N ARG A 119 -23.58 -7.57 6.67
CA ARG A 119 -24.46 -8.21 5.67
C ARG A 119 -23.81 -9.39 4.95
N PHE A 120 -22.48 -9.43 4.87
CA PHE A 120 -21.72 -10.49 4.20
C PHE A 120 -21.38 -11.66 5.13
N GLU A 121 -21.58 -11.53 6.44
CA GLU A 121 -21.23 -12.57 7.42
C GLU A 121 -22.02 -13.87 7.15
N THR A 122 -23.30 -13.77 6.83
CA THR A 122 -24.20 -14.90 6.57
C THR A 122 -24.19 -15.38 5.12
N MET A 123 -23.61 -14.62 4.20
CA MET A 123 -23.54 -14.97 2.78
C MET A 123 -22.40 -15.94 2.49
N THR A 124 -22.60 -16.83 1.51
CA THR A 124 -21.52 -17.67 0.98
C THR A 124 -20.62 -16.87 0.03
N VAL A 125 -19.39 -17.33 -0.18
CA VAL A 125 -18.46 -16.68 -1.13
C VAL A 125 -19.08 -16.53 -2.53
N PRO A 126 -19.73 -17.56 -3.11
CA PRO A 126 -20.44 -17.39 -4.38
C PRO A 126 -21.50 -16.27 -4.34
N GLN A 127 -22.29 -16.17 -3.27
CA GLN A 127 -23.28 -15.09 -3.14
C GLN A 127 -22.62 -13.70 -3.07
N ILE A 128 -21.54 -13.57 -2.30
CA ILE A 128 -20.79 -12.31 -2.17
C ILE A 128 -20.17 -11.92 -3.52
N SER A 129 -19.68 -12.88 -4.30
CA SER A 129 -19.06 -12.60 -5.61
C SER A 129 -20.03 -11.96 -6.61
N GLN A 130 -21.34 -12.18 -6.45
CA GLN A 130 -22.38 -11.61 -7.30
C GLN A 130 -22.90 -10.26 -6.80
N ASP A 131 -22.64 -9.90 -5.54
CA ASP A 131 -23.08 -8.62 -4.99
C ASP A 131 -22.24 -7.46 -5.53
N ALA A 132 -22.89 -6.45 -6.12
CA ALA A 132 -22.21 -5.31 -6.74
C ALA A 132 -21.37 -4.50 -5.73
N GLY A 133 -21.89 -4.26 -4.53
CA GLY A 133 -21.16 -3.52 -3.49
C GLY A 133 -19.97 -4.32 -2.94
N ALA A 134 -20.09 -5.64 -2.79
CA ALA A 134 -19.00 -6.51 -2.42
C ALA A 134 -17.89 -6.53 -3.49
N ARG A 135 -18.26 -6.56 -4.77
CA ARG A 135 -17.29 -6.51 -5.86
C ARG A 135 -16.49 -5.22 -5.87
N GLU A 136 -17.13 -4.08 -5.63
CA GLU A 136 -16.45 -2.78 -5.55
C GLU A 136 -15.49 -2.71 -4.36
N ILE A 137 -15.91 -3.20 -3.19
CA ILE A 137 -15.06 -3.30 -2.01
C ILE A 137 -13.88 -4.25 -2.27
N GLY A 138 -14.15 -5.44 -2.81
CA GLY A 138 -13.13 -6.44 -3.14
C GLY A 138 -12.11 -5.93 -4.14
N GLN A 139 -12.54 -5.22 -5.19
CA GLN A 139 -11.66 -4.59 -6.16
C GLN A 139 -10.74 -3.55 -5.50
N ARG A 140 -11.26 -2.70 -4.62
CA ARG A 140 -10.45 -1.72 -3.87
C ARG A 140 -9.44 -2.41 -2.94
N LEU A 141 -9.86 -3.47 -2.25
CA LEU A 141 -8.96 -4.27 -1.42
C LEU A 141 -7.84 -4.88 -2.26
N PHE A 142 -8.18 -5.44 -3.43
CA PHE A 142 -7.21 -6.04 -4.33
C PHE A 142 -6.21 -5.01 -4.88
N LEU A 143 -6.68 -3.87 -5.36
CA LEU A 143 -5.82 -2.81 -5.90
C LEU A 143 -4.83 -2.26 -4.87
N ASN A 144 -5.25 -2.14 -3.61
CA ASN A 144 -4.41 -1.61 -2.54
C ASN A 144 -3.41 -2.64 -1.97
N ASN A 145 -3.73 -3.94 -2.00
CA ASN A 145 -2.95 -4.95 -1.26
C ASN A 145 -2.34 -6.05 -2.14
N CYS A 146 -2.86 -6.29 -3.35
CA CYS A 146 -2.52 -7.47 -4.15
C CYS A 146 -1.99 -7.13 -5.55
N ALA A 147 -2.43 -6.00 -6.13
CA ALA A 147 -2.14 -5.64 -7.52
C ALA A 147 -0.65 -5.40 -7.80
N GLN A 148 0.17 -5.09 -6.80
CA GLN A 148 1.62 -4.93 -7.00
C GLN A 148 2.30 -6.23 -7.45
N CYS A 149 1.75 -7.39 -7.07
CA CYS A 149 2.26 -8.71 -7.44
C CYS A 149 1.41 -9.36 -8.54
N HIS A 150 0.09 -9.33 -8.37
CA HIS A 150 -0.84 -10.02 -9.28
C HIS A 150 -1.32 -9.15 -10.46
N GLY A 151 -0.77 -7.95 -10.64
CA GLY A 151 -1.19 -7.01 -11.68
C GLY A 151 -2.50 -6.29 -11.34
N SER A 152 -2.73 -5.12 -11.92
CA SER A 152 -3.96 -4.35 -11.72
C SER A 152 -5.20 -5.01 -12.35
N ASP A 153 -4.99 -5.86 -13.35
CA ASP A 153 -6.02 -6.67 -14.01
C ASP A 153 -6.10 -8.11 -13.45
N ALA A 154 -5.37 -8.39 -12.37
CA ALA A 154 -5.27 -9.70 -11.73
C ALA A 154 -4.71 -10.83 -12.60
N LYS A 155 -4.10 -10.52 -13.75
CA LYS A 155 -3.52 -11.52 -14.66
C LYS A 155 -2.11 -11.97 -14.31
N GLY A 156 -1.55 -11.43 -13.23
CA GLY A 156 -0.23 -11.80 -12.75
C GLY A 156 0.89 -11.27 -13.64
N GLY A 157 2.01 -11.97 -13.58
CA GLY A 157 3.24 -11.64 -14.30
C GLY A 157 4.27 -12.76 -14.12
N PRO A 158 5.52 -12.58 -14.58
CA PRO A 158 6.55 -13.58 -14.32
C PRO A 158 6.64 -13.90 -12.83
N SER A 159 6.53 -15.18 -12.47
CA SER A 159 6.49 -15.69 -11.09
C SER A 159 5.21 -15.45 -10.29
N PHE A 160 4.22 -14.73 -10.82
CA PHE A 160 2.97 -14.41 -10.12
C PHE A 160 1.77 -15.00 -10.87
N PRO A 161 0.96 -15.86 -10.23
CA PRO A 161 -0.19 -16.49 -10.87
C PRO A 161 -1.21 -15.49 -11.41
N ASN A 162 -1.81 -15.86 -12.54
CA ASN A 162 -3.01 -15.25 -13.05
C ASN A 162 -4.20 -15.72 -12.20
N LEU A 163 -4.93 -14.78 -11.61
CA LEU A 163 -6.07 -15.08 -10.72
C LEU A 163 -7.40 -15.09 -11.47
N THR A 164 -7.38 -14.79 -12.77
CA THR A 164 -8.58 -14.72 -13.63
C THR A 164 -8.84 -16.01 -14.40
N ASP A 165 -7.87 -16.92 -14.47
CA ASP A 165 -8.01 -18.20 -15.16
C ASP A 165 -8.46 -19.34 -14.23
N GLY A 166 -8.61 -20.52 -14.81
CA GLY A 166 -9.02 -21.72 -14.10
C GLY A 166 -7.86 -22.53 -13.49
N ASP A 167 -6.61 -22.08 -13.60
CA ASP A 167 -5.44 -22.84 -13.12
C ASP A 167 -5.03 -22.39 -11.71
N TRP A 168 -5.25 -23.28 -10.73
CA TRP A 168 -5.04 -22.97 -9.33
C TRP A 168 -4.00 -23.89 -8.71
N LEU A 169 -2.80 -23.33 -8.45
CA LEU A 169 -1.67 -24.06 -7.84
C LEU A 169 -2.03 -24.82 -6.56
N HIS A 170 -2.89 -24.24 -5.70
CA HIS A 170 -3.28 -24.83 -4.43
C HIS A 170 -4.73 -25.32 -4.38
N GLY A 171 -5.49 -25.14 -5.47
CA GLY A 171 -6.93 -25.39 -5.58
C GLY A 171 -7.77 -24.11 -5.63
N GLY A 172 -8.83 -24.12 -6.44
CA GLY A 172 -9.69 -22.96 -6.71
C GLY A 172 -10.99 -22.89 -5.89
N SER A 173 -11.14 -23.71 -4.85
CA SER A 173 -12.33 -23.64 -3.99
C SER A 173 -12.30 -22.36 -3.14
N PRO A 174 -13.45 -21.76 -2.81
CA PRO A 174 -13.52 -20.58 -1.96
C PRO A 174 -12.73 -20.71 -0.64
N GLU A 175 -12.79 -21.87 0.00
CA GLU A 175 -12.12 -22.16 1.27
C GLU A 175 -10.60 -22.18 1.10
N VAL A 176 -10.13 -22.74 -0.01
CA VAL A 176 -8.69 -22.82 -0.33
C VAL A 176 -8.12 -21.46 -0.71
N ILE A 177 -8.87 -20.66 -1.46
CA ILE A 177 -8.49 -19.27 -1.79
C ILE A 177 -8.45 -18.44 -0.51
N MET A 178 -9.48 -18.54 0.35
CA MET A 178 -9.52 -17.83 1.62
C MET A 178 -8.34 -18.21 2.52
N LYS A 179 -8.03 -19.51 2.62
CA LYS A 179 -6.88 -20.00 3.36
C LYS A 179 -5.56 -19.45 2.79
N THR A 180 -5.43 -19.43 1.47
CA THR A 180 -4.26 -18.87 0.78
C THR A 180 -4.08 -17.39 1.10
N ILE A 181 -5.15 -16.59 1.05
CA ILE A 181 -5.09 -15.16 1.39
C ILE A 181 -4.75 -14.97 2.87
N LYS A 182 -5.41 -15.72 3.75
CA LYS A 182 -5.26 -15.59 5.20
C LYS A 182 -3.87 -15.99 5.68
N GLU A 183 -3.47 -17.24 5.41
CA GLU A 183 -2.28 -17.88 5.98
C GLU A 183 -1.05 -17.76 5.07
N GLY A 184 -1.23 -17.31 3.83
CA GLY A 184 -0.17 -17.29 2.84
C GLY A 184 0.11 -18.67 2.24
N ARG A 185 1.06 -18.73 1.31
CA ARG A 185 1.58 -19.96 0.70
C ARG A 185 3.08 -19.87 0.46
N HIS A 186 3.72 -21.03 0.57
CA HIS A 186 5.14 -21.19 0.28
C HIS A 186 5.32 -22.39 -0.65
N GLY A 187 5.54 -22.13 -1.94
CA GLY A 187 5.78 -23.15 -2.95
C GLY A 187 7.28 -23.25 -3.24
N VAL A 188 7.86 -24.44 -3.06
CA VAL A 188 9.30 -24.67 -3.27
C VAL A 188 9.51 -25.77 -4.30
N MET A 189 10.22 -25.42 -5.38
CA MET A 189 10.86 -26.39 -6.26
C MET A 189 12.34 -26.45 -5.89
N PRO A 190 12.84 -27.56 -5.33
CA PRO A 190 14.23 -27.64 -4.90
C PRO A 190 15.20 -27.56 -6.10
N PRO A 191 16.41 -27.01 -5.91
CA PRO A 191 17.44 -27.03 -6.94
C PRO A 191 17.97 -28.45 -7.14
N TRP A 192 17.96 -28.93 -8.38
CA TRP A 192 18.44 -30.27 -8.70
C TRP A 192 19.86 -30.32 -9.28
N LYS A 193 20.56 -29.18 -9.40
CA LYS A 193 21.91 -29.12 -9.99
C LYS A 193 22.98 -30.03 -9.34
N ALA A 194 22.74 -30.50 -8.12
CA ALA A 194 23.64 -31.46 -7.45
C ALA A 194 23.44 -32.91 -7.91
N ALA A 195 22.26 -33.24 -8.46
CA ALA A 195 21.87 -34.59 -8.87
C ALA A 195 21.60 -34.71 -10.38
N ILE A 196 21.28 -33.60 -11.05
CA ILE A 196 20.90 -33.53 -12.47
C ILE A 196 21.85 -32.56 -13.17
N ASP A 197 22.55 -33.03 -14.20
CA ASP A 197 23.38 -32.19 -15.05
C ASP A 197 22.55 -31.43 -16.09
N ALA A 198 23.17 -30.46 -16.79
CA ALA A 198 22.46 -29.64 -17.77
C ALA A 198 21.87 -30.45 -18.94
N LYS A 199 22.49 -31.58 -19.31
CA LYS A 199 22.03 -32.43 -20.40
C LYS A 199 20.76 -33.19 -20.00
N ALA A 200 20.78 -33.81 -18.82
CA ALA A 200 19.63 -34.48 -18.24
C ALA A 200 18.48 -33.50 -17.97
N ALA A 201 18.77 -32.30 -17.45
CA ALA A 201 17.77 -31.25 -17.28
C ALA A 201 17.14 -30.83 -18.62
N GLY A 202 17.94 -30.74 -19.69
CA GLY A 202 17.44 -30.47 -21.03
C GLY A 202 16.54 -31.58 -21.57
N ASP A 203 16.91 -32.85 -21.37
CA ASP A 203 16.08 -33.99 -21.76
C ASP A 203 14.74 -34.00 -20.99
N ILE A 204 14.76 -33.72 -19.67
CA ILE A 204 13.53 -33.52 -18.86
C ILE A 204 12.71 -32.36 -19.41
N ALA A 205 13.34 -31.23 -19.75
CA ALA A 205 12.64 -30.07 -20.29
C ALA A 205 11.91 -30.39 -21.60
N GLN A 206 12.49 -31.23 -22.46
CA GLN A 206 11.84 -31.71 -23.68
C GLN A 206 10.63 -32.61 -23.37
N TYR A 207 10.74 -33.50 -22.39
CA TYR A 207 9.61 -34.30 -21.93
C TYR A 207 8.47 -33.44 -21.38
N VAL A 208 8.77 -32.50 -20.48
CA VAL A 208 7.78 -31.58 -19.91
C VAL A 208 7.09 -30.75 -21.01
N ARG A 209 7.86 -30.22 -21.97
CA ARG A 209 7.28 -29.52 -23.12
C ARG A 209 6.32 -30.39 -23.93
N SER A 210 6.64 -31.67 -24.11
CA SER A 210 5.76 -32.61 -24.80
C SER A 210 4.46 -32.89 -24.05
N LEU A 211 4.45 -32.78 -22.71
CA LEU A 211 3.24 -32.92 -21.90
C LEU A 211 2.25 -31.77 -22.14
N SER A 212 2.75 -30.54 -22.29
CA SER A 212 1.97 -29.35 -22.67
C SER A 212 1.66 -29.25 -24.17
N GLY A 213 1.92 -30.30 -24.96
CA GLY A 213 1.66 -30.30 -26.41
C GLY A 213 2.60 -29.41 -27.23
N LEU A 214 3.72 -28.94 -26.66
CA LEU A 214 4.71 -28.14 -27.37
C LEU A 214 5.64 -29.02 -28.21
N THR A 215 6.18 -28.47 -29.29
CA THR A 215 7.18 -29.15 -30.12
C THR A 215 8.39 -29.56 -29.27
N ALA A 216 8.74 -30.85 -29.35
CA ALA A 216 9.82 -31.46 -28.60
C ALA A 216 10.55 -32.54 -29.43
N ASP A 217 11.82 -32.78 -29.12
CA ASP A 217 12.64 -33.83 -29.75
C ASP A 217 12.25 -35.22 -29.20
N PRO A 218 11.73 -36.15 -30.03
CA PRO A 218 11.25 -37.46 -29.58
C PRO A 218 12.29 -38.31 -28.85
N ILE A 219 13.57 -38.21 -29.25
CA ILE A 219 14.65 -39.00 -28.64
C ILE A 219 14.94 -38.45 -27.23
N ARG A 220 14.91 -37.14 -27.07
CA ARG A 220 15.10 -36.47 -25.78
C ARG A 220 13.91 -36.68 -24.85
N VAL A 221 12.70 -36.65 -25.38
CA VAL A 221 11.45 -36.96 -24.66
C VAL A 221 11.52 -38.35 -24.02
N PHE A 222 12.00 -39.37 -24.75
CA PHE A 222 12.15 -40.72 -24.19
C PHE A 222 13.11 -40.77 -22.99
N ARG A 223 14.28 -40.12 -23.10
CA ARG A 223 15.24 -40.03 -21.98
C ARG A 223 14.71 -39.19 -20.83
N GLY A 224 14.11 -38.04 -21.14
CA GLY A 224 13.51 -37.12 -20.18
C GLY A 224 12.39 -37.75 -19.37
N LYS A 225 11.55 -38.60 -19.99
CA LYS A 225 10.50 -39.35 -19.30
C LYS A 225 11.05 -40.22 -18.18
N ARG A 226 12.17 -40.90 -18.44
CA ARG A 226 12.84 -41.74 -17.44
C ARG A 226 13.34 -40.90 -16.26
N GLU A 227 14.03 -39.79 -16.53
CA GLU A 227 14.55 -38.93 -15.47
C GLU A 227 13.44 -38.20 -14.71
N PHE A 228 12.37 -37.79 -15.39
CA PHE A 228 11.17 -37.24 -14.74
C PHE A 228 10.58 -38.24 -13.74
N GLY A 229 10.53 -39.52 -14.11
CA GLY A 229 10.14 -40.63 -13.23
C GLY A 229 10.97 -40.75 -11.95
N ASN A 230 12.25 -40.38 -12.00
CA ASN A 230 13.16 -40.49 -10.87
C ASN A 230 13.05 -39.31 -9.89
N PHE A 231 12.85 -38.09 -10.40
CA PHE A 231 13.01 -36.87 -9.60
C PHE A 231 11.73 -36.03 -9.44
N CYS A 232 10.81 -36.09 -10.41
CA CYS A 232 9.75 -35.10 -10.53
C CYS A 232 8.37 -35.60 -10.07
N VAL A 233 8.11 -36.91 -10.21
CA VAL A 233 6.78 -37.51 -9.97
C VAL A 233 6.27 -37.38 -8.53
N ALA A 234 7.18 -37.27 -7.56
CA ALA A 234 6.80 -37.12 -6.15
C ALA A 234 6.01 -35.83 -5.90
N CYS A 235 6.30 -34.77 -6.66
CA CYS A 235 5.62 -33.48 -6.53
C CYS A 235 4.66 -33.21 -7.70
N HIS A 236 5.04 -33.51 -8.94
CA HIS A 236 4.21 -33.19 -10.11
C HIS A 236 3.28 -34.33 -10.55
N GLY A 237 3.34 -35.47 -9.88
CA GLY A 237 2.58 -36.67 -10.26
C GLY A 237 3.20 -37.42 -11.45
N VAL A 238 2.78 -38.66 -11.63
CA VAL A 238 3.29 -39.53 -12.72
C VAL A 238 2.98 -38.98 -14.12
N ASP A 239 1.83 -38.33 -14.25
CA ASP A 239 1.36 -37.73 -15.50
C ASP A 239 1.71 -36.23 -15.62
N GLY A 240 2.43 -35.66 -14.65
CA GLY A 240 2.75 -34.24 -14.64
C GLY A 240 1.56 -33.31 -14.33
N LYS A 241 0.43 -33.85 -13.84
CA LYS A 241 -0.79 -33.09 -13.51
C LYS A 241 -0.64 -32.11 -12.34
N GLY A 242 0.50 -32.09 -11.67
CA GLY A 242 0.75 -31.25 -10.49
C GLY A 242 0.20 -31.85 -9.19
N ASN A 243 0.41 -31.14 -8.10
CA ASN A 243 -0.10 -31.52 -6.77
C ASN A 243 -0.48 -30.27 -5.97
N PRO A 244 -1.78 -29.99 -5.82
CA PRO A 244 -2.27 -28.84 -5.09
C PRO A 244 -1.84 -28.76 -3.62
N LEU A 245 -1.56 -29.90 -2.97
CA LEU A 245 -1.16 -29.94 -1.56
C LEU A 245 0.18 -29.24 -1.32
N VAL A 246 1.09 -29.30 -2.30
CA VAL A 246 2.42 -28.68 -2.23
C VAL A 246 2.56 -27.48 -3.17
N GLY A 247 1.51 -27.11 -3.89
CA GLY A 247 1.54 -26.01 -4.86
C GLY A 247 2.32 -26.35 -6.14
N ALA A 248 2.52 -27.63 -6.43
CA ALA A 248 3.22 -28.05 -7.64
C ALA A 248 2.31 -27.81 -8.85
N PRO A 249 2.72 -26.97 -9.83
CA PRO A 249 1.91 -26.65 -10.99
C PRO A 249 1.65 -27.89 -11.85
N ASN A 250 0.54 -27.84 -12.55
CA ASN A 250 0.26 -28.74 -13.65
C ASN A 250 1.24 -28.44 -14.80
N LEU A 251 1.90 -29.48 -15.31
CA LEU A 251 2.89 -29.40 -16.38
C LEU A 251 2.32 -29.88 -17.71
N THR A 252 1.01 -30.16 -17.77
CA THR A 252 0.31 -30.67 -18.96
C THR A 252 -0.52 -29.62 -19.66
N ASP A 253 -0.68 -28.43 -19.07
CA ASP A 253 -1.44 -27.32 -19.65
C ASP A 253 -0.51 -26.28 -20.30
N ASP A 254 -1.11 -25.20 -20.79
CA ASP A 254 -0.46 -24.08 -21.44
C ASP A 254 -0.22 -22.89 -20.50
N VAL A 255 -0.38 -23.07 -19.17
CA VAL A 255 -0.21 -22.01 -18.17
C VAL A 255 1.19 -22.08 -17.56
N TRP A 256 1.99 -21.03 -17.77
CA TRP A 256 3.40 -21.02 -17.37
C TRP A 256 3.77 -19.80 -16.53
N LEU A 257 4.09 -20.00 -15.25
CA LEU A 257 4.57 -18.94 -14.34
C LEU A 257 5.94 -18.37 -14.73
N TYR A 258 6.82 -19.21 -15.30
CA TYR A 258 8.21 -18.86 -15.62
C TYR A 258 8.54 -18.94 -17.10
N GLY A 259 7.56 -19.23 -17.95
CA GLY A 259 7.72 -19.46 -19.38
C GLY A 259 8.04 -20.91 -19.76
N SER A 260 7.67 -21.27 -20.99
CA SER A 260 7.70 -22.64 -21.52
C SER A 260 8.94 -22.99 -22.36
N SER A 261 9.90 -22.07 -22.47
CA SER A 261 11.13 -22.30 -23.24
C SER A 261 11.99 -23.36 -22.55
N GLU A 262 12.72 -24.15 -23.35
CA GLU A 262 13.64 -25.16 -22.81
C GLU A 262 14.64 -24.53 -21.82
N ALA A 263 15.19 -23.37 -22.16
CA ALA A 263 16.12 -22.66 -21.29
C ALA A 263 15.48 -22.27 -19.94
N SER A 264 14.22 -21.84 -19.92
CA SER A 264 13.53 -21.48 -18.67
C SER A 264 13.25 -22.71 -17.82
N ILE A 265 12.85 -23.82 -18.44
CA ILE A 265 12.58 -25.08 -17.74
C ILE A 265 13.89 -25.65 -17.17
N VAL A 266 14.97 -25.69 -17.95
CA VAL A 266 16.29 -26.12 -17.49
C VAL A 266 16.76 -25.27 -16.30
N LYS A 267 16.63 -23.95 -16.40
CA LYS A 267 16.96 -23.05 -15.30
C LYS A 267 16.15 -23.37 -14.04
N THR A 268 14.85 -23.59 -14.20
CA THR A 268 13.93 -23.94 -13.10
C THR A 268 14.32 -25.27 -12.44
N ILE A 269 14.74 -26.27 -13.22
CA ILE A 269 15.21 -27.56 -12.70
C ILE A 269 16.52 -27.41 -11.93
N LEU A 270 17.50 -26.70 -12.49
CA LEU A 270 18.84 -26.62 -11.93
C LEU A 270 18.89 -25.70 -10.70
N ASP A 271 18.29 -24.52 -10.79
CA ASP A 271 18.36 -23.48 -9.76
C ASP A 271 17.21 -23.56 -8.74
N GLY A 272 16.14 -24.28 -9.06
CA GLY A 272 14.93 -24.33 -8.23
C GLY A 272 14.12 -23.04 -8.26
N ARG A 273 13.03 -23.00 -7.48
CA ARG A 273 12.12 -21.85 -7.29
C ARG A 273 11.66 -21.78 -5.84
N ASP A 274 11.61 -20.56 -5.29
CA ASP A 274 11.05 -20.26 -3.96
C ASP A 274 9.97 -19.17 -4.14
N ASN A 275 8.71 -19.59 -4.19
CA ASN A 275 7.55 -18.70 -4.32
C ASN A 275 6.89 -18.45 -3.00
N ARG A 276 6.59 -17.18 -2.71
CA ARG A 276 5.89 -16.78 -1.49
C ARG A 276 4.70 -15.90 -1.80
N MET A 277 3.55 -16.33 -1.34
CA MET A 277 2.37 -15.51 -1.19
C MET A 277 2.26 -15.14 0.31
N PRO A 278 2.47 -13.87 0.70
CA PRO A 278 2.47 -13.48 2.11
C PRO A 278 1.10 -13.66 2.78
N ALA A 279 1.10 -14.02 4.07
CA ALA A 279 -0.12 -14.06 4.87
C ALA A 279 -0.71 -12.65 5.04
N HIS A 280 -2.02 -12.49 4.79
CA HIS A 280 -2.71 -11.20 4.94
C HIS A 280 -3.52 -11.08 6.24
N GLU A 281 -3.54 -12.11 7.09
CA GLU A 281 -4.30 -12.08 8.37
C GLU A 281 -3.84 -11.01 9.37
N HIS A 282 -2.64 -10.47 9.21
CA HIS A 282 -2.11 -9.38 10.03
C HIS A 282 -2.39 -7.98 9.45
N ILE A 283 -2.88 -7.91 8.22
CA ILE A 283 -3.11 -6.66 7.47
C ILE A 283 -4.62 -6.43 7.29
N LEU A 284 -5.36 -7.49 6.98
CA LEU A 284 -6.78 -7.47 6.69
C LEU A 284 -7.56 -8.17 7.80
N ASN A 285 -8.73 -7.62 8.13
CA ASN A 285 -9.66 -8.27 9.05
C ASN A 285 -10.38 -9.47 8.36
N PRO A 286 -10.99 -10.39 9.13
CA PRO A 286 -11.65 -11.58 8.58
C PRO A 286 -12.72 -11.27 7.53
N GLU A 287 -13.46 -10.18 7.71
CA GLU A 287 -14.54 -9.77 6.81
C GLU A 287 -14.00 -9.26 5.47
N GLN A 288 -12.91 -8.47 5.51
CA GLN A 288 -12.17 -8.03 4.33
C GLN A 288 -11.58 -9.22 3.56
N ILE A 289 -10.99 -10.19 4.27
CA ILE A 289 -10.48 -11.42 3.65
C ILE A 289 -11.60 -12.19 2.96
N LYS A 290 -12.77 -12.31 3.58
CA LYS A 290 -13.94 -12.98 2.99
C LYS A 290 -14.41 -12.28 1.71
N VAL A 291 -14.54 -10.95 1.73
CA VAL A 291 -14.95 -10.16 0.56
C VAL A 291 -13.90 -10.21 -0.55
N LEU A 292 -12.62 -10.11 -0.20
CA LEU A 292 -11.51 -10.22 -1.15
C LEU A 292 -11.47 -11.62 -1.79
N THR A 293 -11.66 -12.68 -0.99
CA THR A 293 -11.78 -14.06 -1.48
C THR A 293 -12.90 -14.17 -2.50
N ALA A 294 -14.07 -13.59 -2.21
CA ALA A 294 -15.20 -13.64 -3.12
C ALA A 294 -14.97 -12.88 -4.42
N TRP A 295 -14.29 -11.75 -4.35
CA TRP A 295 -13.88 -11.01 -5.54
C TRP A 295 -12.90 -11.82 -6.40
N VAL A 296 -11.84 -12.38 -5.79
CA VAL A 296 -10.84 -13.21 -6.50
C VAL A 296 -11.49 -14.45 -7.11
N TRP A 297 -12.31 -15.17 -6.36
CA TRP A 297 -13.04 -16.34 -6.85
C TRP A 297 -13.98 -15.98 -8.02
N GLY A 298 -14.65 -14.82 -7.94
CA GLY A 298 -15.54 -14.33 -9.00
C GLY A 298 -14.83 -13.92 -10.30
N LEU A 299 -13.51 -13.71 -10.29
CA LEU A 299 -12.75 -13.42 -11.53
C LEU A 299 -12.72 -14.62 -12.47
N SER A 300 -12.53 -15.81 -11.91
CA SER A 300 -12.41 -17.09 -12.64
C SER A 300 -13.71 -17.88 -12.69
N ASN A 301 -14.69 -17.58 -11.82
CA ASN A 301 -15.98 -18.26 -11.74
C ASN A 301 -17.12 -17.31 -12.09
N LYS A 302 -17.05 -16.70 -13.28
CA LYS A 302 -18.14 -15.86 -13.80
C LYS A 302 -19.35 -16.74 -14.13
N PRO A 303 -20.59 -16.31 -13.79
CA PRO A 303 -21.78 -16.97 -14.29
C PRO A 303 -21.79 -16.84 -15.82
N GLU A 304 -22.08 -17.95 -16.52
CA GLU A 304 -22.17 -17.99 -17.97
C GLU A 304 -23.08 -16.84 -18.47
N GLY A 305 -22.51 -15.92 -19.26
CA GLY A 305 -23.23 -14.75 -19.80
C GLY A 305 -22.80 -13.37 -19.28
N ALA A 306 -21.93 -13.28 -18.27
CA ALA A 306 -21.32 -12.01 -17.84
C ALA A 306 -20.10 -11.62 -18.73
N GLY A 307 -20.35 -11.45 -20.03
CA GLY A 307 -19.40 -10.83 -20.96
C GLY A 307 -19.21 -9.36 -20.62
N ASP A 308 -17.95 -8.90 -20.72
CA ASP A 308 -17.45 -7.53 -20.65
C ASP A 308 -18.36 -6.49 -19.98
N VAL A 309 -17.99 -6.08 -18.76
CA VAL A 309 -18.53 -4.87 -18.16
C VAL A 309 -18.18 -3.72 -19.09
N GLN A 310 -19.19 -3.28 -19.84
CA GLN A 310 -19.21 -2.05 -20.60
C GLN A 310 -18.59 -0.93 -19.76
N ALA A 311 -17.71 -0.14 -20.37
CA ALA A 311 -17.15 1.07 -19.77
C ALA A 311 -18.27 1.84 -19.08
N VAL A 312 -18.06 2.16 -17.79
CA VAL A 312 -19.01 2.90 -16.96
C VAL A 312 -19.45 4.16 -17.71
N ASP A 313 -20.70 4.18 -18.18
CA ASP A 313 -21.31 5.40 -18.71
C ASP A 313 -21.53 6.36 -17.54
N THR A 314 -20.66 7.35 -17.43
CA THR A 314 -20.69 8.39 -16.40
C THR A 314 -21.95 9.26 -16.47
N LYS A 315 -22.83 9.07 -17.46
CA LYS A 315 -24.15 9.74 -17.52
C LYS A 315 -25.21 9.13 -16.61
N ALA A 316 -25.03 7.92 -16.08
CA ALA A 316 -26.06 7.24 -15.30
C ALA A 316 -25.91 7.38 -13.77
N VAL A 317 -24.91 8.11 -13.28
CA VAL A 317 -24.79 8.45 -11.86
C VAL A 317 -25.52 9.77 -11.63
N ASP A 318 -26.79 9.68 -11.27
CA ASP A 318 -27.56 10.84 -10.79
C ASP A 318 -26.95 11.30 -9.46
N THR A 319 -26.14 12.35 -9.53
CA THR A 319 -25.41 12.94 -8.40
C THR A 319 -26.34 13.54 -7.33
N ALA A 320 -27.65 13.56 -7.57
CA ALA A 320 -28.67 13.95 -6.59
C ALA A 320 -28.98 12.88 -5.52
N ALA A 321 -28.61 11.61 -5.73
CA ALA A 321 -28.97 10.52 -4.79
C ALA A 321 -27.98 10.30 -3.64
N VAL A 322 -26.82 10.98 -3.65
CA VAL A 322 -25.88 10.97 -2.51
C VAL A 322 -26.16 12.22 -1.67
N GLY A 323 -26.97 12.06 -0.62
CA GLY A 323 -27.33 13.14 0.30
C GLY A 323 -26.09 13.84 0.89
N THR A 324 -25.75 14.99 0.33
CA THR A 324 -24.63 15.88 0.73
C THR A 324 -24.92 16.67 2.01
N ALA A 325 -25.96 16.34 2.76
CA ALA A 325 -26.33 17.07 3.98
C ALA A 325 -25.44 16.77 5.21
N ALA A 326 -24.50 15.82 5.14
CA ALA A 326 -23.71 15.40 6.30
C ALA A 326 -22.28 15.96 6.38
N VAL A 327 -21.84 16.82 5.45
CA VAL A 327 -20.51 17.46 5.50
C VAL A 327 -20.70 18.96 5.47
N GLY A 328 -20.63 19.59 6.66
CA GLY A 328 -20.76 21.03 6.87
C GLY A 328 -19.65 21.82 6.16
N THR A 329 -19.83 22.07 4.88
CA THR A 329 -19.05 23.06 4.11
C THR A 329 -19.96 24.23 3.82
N ALA A 330 -19.62 25.39 4.41
CA ALA A 330 -20.32 26.62 4.16
C ALA A 330 -20.05 27.08 2.72
N ALA A 331 -21.14 27.34 1.99
CA ALA A 331 -21.28 28.27 0.86
C ALA A 331 -20.07 28.40 -0.10
N VAL A 332 -20.05 27.57 -1.15
CA VAL A 332 -19.53 28.00 -2.45
C VAL A 332 -20.73 28.12 -3.37
N ASP A 333 -21.05 29.35 -3.75
CA ASP A 333 -22.21 29.73 -4.57
C ASP A 333 -22.04 29.18 -5.98
N THR A 334 -22.83 28.17 -6.36
CA THR A 334 -22.73 27.41 -7.62
C THR A 334 -23.35 28.12 -8.83
N ALA A 335 -23.70 29.41 -8.71
CA ALA A 335 -24.31 30.18 -9.81
C ALA A 335 -23.30 30.83 -10.78
N ALA A 336 -21.98 30.67 -10.58
CA ALA A 336 -20.96 31.41 -11.33
C ALA A 336 -20.14 30.59 -12.35
N VAL A 337 -20.49 29.32 -12.63
CA VAL A 337 -19.79 28.52 -13.66
C VAL A 337 -20.77 28.14 -14.76
N ASP A 338 -20.88 29.03 -15.74
CA ASP A 338 -21.64 28.84 -16.97
C ASP A 338 -20.95 27.74 -17.83
N THR A 339 -21.56 26.56 -17.93
CA THR A 339 -21.00 25.35 -18.55
C THR A 339 -21.09 25.32 -20.08
N ALA A 340 -21.18 26.48 -20.73
CA ALA A 340 -21.28 26.58 -22.20
C ALA A 340 -19.92 26.74 -22.94
N ALA A 341 -18.78 26.75 -22.24
CA ALA A 341 -17.50 27.19 -22.82
C ALA A 341 -16.37 26.13 -22.92
N VAL A 342 -16.67 24.82 -22.92
CA VAL A 342 -15.65 23.79 -23.21
C VAL A 342 -16.03 23.03 -24.47
N GLY A 343 -15.52 23.51 -25.61
CA GLY A 343 -15.70 22.92 -26.91
C GLY A 343 -15.10 21.52 -27.02
N THR A 344 -15.87 20.61 -27.61
CA THR A 344 -15.45 19.29 -28.06
C THR A 344 -14.42 19.42 -29.19
N VAL A 345 -13.17 19.04 -28.94
CA VAL A 345 -12.17 18.85 -30.01
C VAL A 345 -12.32 17.42 -30.55
N ALA A 346 -12.66 17.33 -31.84
CA ALA A 346 -12.78 16.09 -32.59
C ALA A 346 -11.40 15.43 -32.78
N VAL A 347 -11.26 14.17 -32.36
CA VAL A 347 -10.11 13.33 -32.73
C VAL A 347 -10.45 12.67 -34.07
N GLY A 348 -9.84 13.18 -35.14
CA GLY A 348 -9.98 12.65 -36.49
C GLY A 348 -9.18 11.37 -36.71
N THR A 349 -9.83 10.35 -37.25
CA THR A 349 -9.21 9.17 -37.84
C THR A 349 -8.84 9.46 -39.29
N THR A 350 -7.55 9.35 -39.63
CA THR A 350 -7.08 9.45 -41.02
C THR A 350 -7.27 8.10 -41.72
N PRO A 351 -7.88 8.03 -42.92
CA PRO A 351 -7.93 6.81 -43.70
C PRO A 351 -6.67 6.64 -44.56
N LEU A 352 -6.19 5.39 -44.64
CA LEU A 352 -5.16 4.91 -45.55
C LEU A 352 -5.57 5.14 -47.02
N ALA A 353 -4.64 5.65 -47.83
CA ALA A 353 -4.78 5.68 -49.29
C ALA A 353 -3.55 5.04 -49.96
N LYS A 354 -3.84 3.90 -50.60
CA LYS A 354 -3.17 3.16 -51.70
C LYS A 354 -1.67 2.87 -51.65
#